data_AF-A0A258KR03-F1
#
_entry.id   AF-A0A258KR03-F1
#
_cell.length_a   1.000
_cell.length_b   1.000
_cell.length_c   1.000
_cell.angle_alpha   90.00
_cell.angle_beta   90.00
_cell.angle_gamma   90.00
#
_symmetry.space_group_name_H-M   'P 1'
#
loop_
_entity.id
_entity.type
_entity.pdbx_description
1 polymer ?
#
loop_
_entity_poly.entity_id
_entity_poly.type
_entity_poly.pdbx_seq_one_letter_code
_entity_poly.pdbx_strand_id
1 'polypeptide(L)'
;MTRITPALTAIALTLALSGLAQADESAAPIRLNQLGVEAAGPKRAVLSDPSIAPLPWTLRNGKGAIVASGKTRVFGADASSGEHVHQIDFSGFKGSGDGYRLSVGAAQSRPFAIGGRLYGALKADALGFFYQNRASIPIEARFVQRPDLARPAGHAPDKVTCFNKADERGQVWAGCDYSLDVSRGWYDAGDHGKYVVNGGISVWTLLNAHERAAVLGKTSTLAAFADGRGRIPENANGVSDLL
;
A
#
# COMPACT_ATOMS: atom_id res chain seq x y z
N MET A 1 -20.43 -38.34 -66.11
CA MET A 1 -20.80 -37.48 -64.97
C MET A 1 -20.53 -38.25 -63.69
N THR A 2 -19.34 -38.06 -63.11
CA THR A 2 -18.93 -38.77 -61.89
C THR A 2 -18.29 -37.74 -60.98
N ARG A 3 -18.95 -37.48 -59.85
CA ARG A 3 -18.65 -36.41 -58.91
C ARG A 3 -17.37 -36.71 -58.12
N ILE A 4 -16.48 -35.73 -58.00
CA ILE A 4 -15.35 -35.73 -57.07
C ILE A 4 -15.76 -34.86 -55.87
N THR A 5 -15.78 -35.44 -54.67
CA THR A 5 -15.88 -34.71 -53.39
C THR A 5 -14.49 -34.56 -52.79
N PRO A 6 -14.04 -33.35 -52.41
CA PRO A 6 -12.84 -33.19 -51.61
C PRO A 6 -13.19 -33.32 -50.11
N ALA A 7 -12.38 -34.08 -49.37
CA ALA A 7 -12.44 -34.16 -47.93
C ALA A 7 -11.74 -32.93 -47.32
N LEU A 8 -12.46 -32.11 -46.55
CA LEU A 8 -11.85 -31.10 -45.68
C LEU A 8 -11.28 -31.77 -44.43
N THR A 9 -9.97 -31.67 -44.22
CA THR A 9 -9.31 -32.01 -42.96
C THR A 9 -9.19 -30.73 -42.13
N ALA A 10 -9.94 -30.62 -41.04
CA ALA A 10 -9.81 -29.52 -40.09
C ALA A 10 -8.77 -29.90 -39.02
N ILE A 11 -7.65 -29.17 -38.97
CA ILE A 11 -6.66 -29.27 -37.90
C ILE A 11 -7.06 -28.27 -36.81
N ALA A 12 -7.53 -28.77 -35.67
CA ALA A 12 -7.76 -27.97 -34.48
C ALA A 12 -6.45 -27.85 -33.70
N LEU A 13 -5.88 -26.63 -33.66
CA LEU A 13 -4.71 -26.31 -32.87
C LEU A 13 -5.17 -25.86 -31.47
N THR A 14 -5.08 -26.74 -30.48
CA THR A 14 -5.32 -26.41 -29.07
C THR A 14 -4.08 -25.72 -28.48
N LEU A 15 -4.13 -24.38 -28.35
CA LEU A 15 -3.18 -23.63 -27.54
C LEU A 15 -3.49 -23.88 -26.06
N ALA A 16 -2.67 -24.68 -25.39
CA ALA A 16 -2.67 -24.75 -23.93
C ALA A 16 -1.99 -23.50 -23.36
N LEU A 17 -2.78 -22.54 -22.87
CA LEU A 17 -2.27 -21.49 -21.99
C LEU A 17 -1.95 -22.12 -20.64
N SER A 18 -0.69 -22.48 -20.43
CA SER A 18 -0.15 -22.73 -19.09
C SER A 18 0.00 -21.39 -18.36
N GLY A 19 -1.09 -20.94 -17.74
CA GLY A 19 -1.03 -19.92 -16.70
C GLY A 19 -0.24 -20.48 -15.53
N LEU A 20 0.96 -19.93 -15.28
CA LEU A 20 1.66 -20.13 -14.02
C LEU A 20 0.81 -19.49 -12.92
N ALA A 21 -0.04 -20.27 -12.28
CA ALA A 21 -0.55 -19.92 -10.98
C ALA A 21 0.68 -19.79 -10.06
N GLN A 22 1.02 -18.55 -9.68
CA GLN A 22 1.88 -18.34 -8.52
C GLN A 22 1.16 -18.99 -7.35
N ALA A 23 1.67 -20.13 -6.88
CA ALA A 23 1.23 -20.71 -5.63
C ALA A 23 1.36 -19.64 -4.55
N ASP A 24 0.31 -19.44 -3.77
CA ASP A 24 0.38 -18.60 -2.57
C ASP A 24 1.51 -19.15 -1.70
N GLU A 25 2.58 -18.36 -1.57
CA GLU A 25 3.68 -18.71 -0.69
C GLU A 25 3.11 -18.77 0.73
N SER A 26 3.17 -19.96 1.34
CA SER A 26 2.59 -20.19 2.66
C SER A 26 3.05 -19.13 3.66
N ALA A 27 2.15 -18.76 4.57
CA ALA A 27 2.46 -17.73 5.56
C ALA A 27 3.71 -18.14 6.35
N ALA A 28 4.77 -17.33 6.25
CA ALA A 28 5.98 -17.56 7.03
C ALA A 28 5.64 -17.47 8.53
N PRO A 29 6.04 -18.47 9.35
CA PRO A 29 5.70 -18.49 10.77
C PRO A 29 6.33 -17.34 11.56
N ILE A 30 7.45 -16.79 11.07
CA ILE A 30 8.09 -15.59 11.62
C ILE A 30 7.66 -14.36 10.80
N ARG A 31 6.88 -13.48 11.44
CA ARG A 31 6.21 -12.32 10.86
C ARG A 31 6.85 -11.03 11.36
N LEU A 32 7.12 -10.11 10.43
CA LEU A 32 7.67 -8.79 10.68
C LEU A 32 7.37 -7.86 9.50
N ASN A 33 7.75 -6.60 9.61
CA ASN A 33 7.63 -5.64 8.51
C ASN A 33 8.40 -6.15 7.27
N GLN A 34 7.67 -6.37 6.18
CA GLN A 34 8.20 -6.95 4.93
C GLN A 34 9.07 -5.98 4.13
N LEU A 35 8.94 -4.66 4.33
CA LEU A 35 9.92 -3.68 3.81
C LEU A 35 11.25 -3.78 4.58
N GLY A 36 11.20 -4.22 5.83
CA GLY A 36 12.34 -4.28 6.74
C GLY A 36 12.12 -3.51 8.03
N VAL A 37 13.18 -3.37 8.82
CA VAL A 37 13.18 -2.63 10.09
C VAL A 37 14.27 -1.56 10.12
N GLU A 38 14.03 -0.48 10.85
CA GLU A 38 15.02 0.58 10.93
C GLU A 38 16.27 0.13 11.70
N ALA A 39 17.45 0.46 11.17
CA ALA A 39 18.72 0.17 11.83
C ALA A 39 18.81 0.86 13.20
N ALA A 40 18.33 2.10 13.26
CA ALA A 40 18.07 2.82 14.51
C ALA A 40 16.67 2.47 15.02
N GLY A 41 16.56 2.10 16.30
CA GLY A 41 15.27 1.85 16.94
C GLY A 41 14.91 0.37 17.14
N PRO A 42 13.68 0.13 17.66
CA PRO A 42 13.20 -1.19 17.99
C PRO A 42 13.06 -2.10 16.78
N LYS A 43 13.44 -3.36 16.93
CA LYS A 43 13.33 -4.40 15.91
C LYS A 43 12.69 -5.63 16.53
N ARG A 44 11.47 -5.94 16.08
CA ARG A 44 10.68 -7.04 16.60
C ARG A 44 10.10 -7.88 15.48
N ALA A 45 10.06 -9.18 15.71
CA ALA A 45 9.28 -10.13 14.92
C ALA A 45 8.38 -10.94 15.85
N VAL A 46 7.31 -11.48 15.28
CA VAL A 46 6.36 -12.37 15.95
C VAL A 46 6.50 -13.76 15.34
N LEU A 47 6.67 -14.77 16.18
CA LEU A 47 6.66 -16.17 15.78
C LEU A 47 5.37 -16.80 16.30
N SER A 48 4.58 -17.42 15.42
CA SER A 48 3.50 -18.32 15.85
C SER A 48 4.09 -19.70 16.16
N ASP A 49 4.03 -20.11 17.42
CA ASP A 49 4.57 -21.40 17.90
C ASP A 49 3.86 -21.79 19.22
N PRO A 50 3.45 -23.06 19.41
CA PRO A 50 2.72 -23.49 20.61
C PRO A 50 3.59 -23.65 21.86
N SER A 51 4.91 -23.51 21.76
CA SER A 51 5.84 -23.71 22.89
C SER A 51 5.59 -22.73 24.03
N ILE A 52 5.38 -23.24 25.24
CA ILE A 52 5.32 -22.41 26.46
C ILE A 52 6.72 -22.03 26.99
N ALA A 53 7.79 -22.47 26.34
CA ALA A 53 9.17 -22.19 26.72
C ALA A 53 9.88 -21.27 25.70
N PRO A 54 10.80 -20.39 26.13
CA PRO A 54 11.64 -19.61 25.23
C PRO A 54 12.42 -20.46 24.22
N LEU A 55 12.31 -20.14 22.93
CA LEU A 55 12.98 -20.83 21.84
C LEU A 55 14.24 -20.07 21.39
N PRO A 56 15.34 -20.75 21.00
CA PRO A 56 16.52 -20.08 20.48
C PRO A 56 16.29 -19.53 19.07
N TRP A 57 16.76 -18.32 18.81
CA TRP A 57 16.69 -17.69 17.48
C TRP A 57 18.08 -17.25 16.99
N THR A 58 18.23 -17.19 15.67
CA THR A 58 19.39 -16.60 14.99
C THR A 58 18.95 -15.58 13.95
N LEU A 59 19.77 -14.55 13.76
CA LEU A 59 19.70 -13.60 12.66
C LEU A 59 20.88 -13.88 11.72
N ARG A 60 20.58 -14.17 10.45
CA ARG A 60 21.59 -14.37 9.41
C ARG A 60 21.56 -13.20 8.43
N ASN A 61 22.74 -12.78 7.96
CA ASN A 61 22.83 -11.81 6.87
C ASN A 61 22.59 -12.47 5.50
N GLY A 62 22.55 -11.67 4.42
CA GLY A 62 22.35 -12.18 3.05
C GLY A 62 23.43 -13.16 2.55
N LYS A 63 24.58 -13.27 3.25
CA LYS A 63 25.64 -14.27 2.97
C LYS A 63 25.50 -15.54 3.81
N GLY A 64 24.44 -15.65 4.62
CA GLY A 64 24.17 -16.80 5.49
C GLY A 64 24.91 -16.80 6.83
N ALA A 65 25.77 -15.82 7.10
CA ALA A 65 26.51 -15.73 8.36
C ALA A 65 25.58 -15.29 9.50
N ILE A 66 25.68 -15.97 10.64
CA ILE A 66 24.95 -15.58 11.86
C ILE A 66 25.59 -14.30 12.39
N VAL A 67 24.77 -13.25 12.53
CA VAL A 67 25.21 -11.92 12.99
C VAL A 67 24.60 -11.51 14.33
N ALA A 68 23.55 -12.21 14.77
CA ALA A 68 23.00 -12.10 16.11
C ALA A 68 22.26 -13.39 16.47
N SER A 69 22.07 -13.62 17.76
CA SER A 69 21.29 -14.74 18.29
C SER A 69 20.71 -14.39 19.65
N GLY A 70 19.69 -15.14 20.08
CA GLY A 70 19.09 -14.97 21.41
C GLY A 70 18.02 -16.00 21.67
N LYS A 71 17.12 -15.68 22.61
CA LYS A 71 15.90 -16.46 22.87
C LYS A 71 14.67 -15.61 22.65
N THR A 72 13.58 -16.24 22.22
CA THR A 72 12.29 -15.58 22.09
C THR A 72 11.74 -15.26 23.48
N ARG A 73 10.90 -14.24 23.60
CA ARG A 73 10.03 -14.05 24.75
C ARG A 73 8.67 -14.69 24.46
N VAL A 74 8.22 -15.62 25.29
CA VAL A 74 6.87 -16.18 25.19
C VAL A 74 5.88 -15.05 25.48
N PHE A 75 4.99 -14.76 24.53
CA PHE A 75 3.87 -13.83 24.77
C PHE A 75 2.66 -14.62 25.27
N GLY A 76 2.45 -15.83 24.73
CA GLY A 76 1.32 -16.67 25.08
C GLY A 76 0.22 -16.60 24.03
N ALA A 77 -1.01 -16.87 24.45
CA ALA A 77 -2.17 -16.73 23.57
C ALA A 77 -2.43 -15.26 23.22
N ASP A 78 -2.44 -14.95 21.92
CA ASP A 78 -2.92 -13.68 21.38
C ASP A 78 -4.39 -13.79 21.00
N ALA A 79 -5.26 -13.08 21.72
CA ALA A 79 -6.70 -13.16 21.53
C ALA A 79 -7.15 -12.64 20.15
N SER A 80 -6.40 -11.73 19.53
CA SER A 80 -6.77 -11.11 18.25
C SER A 80 -6.60 -12.08 17.07
N SER A 81 -5.54 -12.89 17.10
CA SER A 81 -5.24 -13.90 16.08
C SER A 81 -5.74 -15.30 16.43
N GLY A 82 -5.93 -15.60 17.72
CA GLY A 82 -6.19 -16.96 18.21
C GLY A 82 -4.94 -17.84 18.26
N GLU A 83 -3.75 -17.28 18.05
CA GLU A 83 -2.48 -18.01 18.00
C GLU A 83 -1.73 -17.96 19.33
N HIS A 84 -0.92 -18.99 19.61
CA HIS A 84 0.14 -18.87 20.62
C HIS A 84 1.36 -18.25 19.95
N VAL A 85 1.86 -17.13 20.50
CA VAL A 85 2.92 -16.36 19.87
C VAL A 85 4.10 -16.06 20.79
N HIS A 86 5.23 -15.84 20.14
CA HIS A 86 6.50 -15.47 20.71
C HIS A 86 6.98 -14.15 20.10
N GLN A 87 7.63 -13.32 20.90
CA GLN A 87 8.31 -12.11 20.44
C GLN A 87 9.81 -12.37 20.28
N ILE A 88 10.34 -11.99 19.13
CA ILE A 88 11.78 -11.97 18.85
C ILE A 88 12.21 -10.51 18.90
N ASP A 89 12.98 -10.12 19.91
CA ASP A 89 13.58 -8.79 19.99
C ASP A 89 15.06 -8.86 19.58
N PHE A 90 15.40 -8.17 18.50
CA PHE A 90 16.76 -8.07 17.98
C PHE A 90 17.20 -6.61 17.87
N SER A 91 16.59 -5.71 18.67
CA SER A 91 16.87 -4.27 18.69
C SER A 91 18.34 -3.95 19.04
N GLY A 92 19.00 -4.87 19.75
CA GLY A 92 20.43 -4.80 20.07
C GLY A 92 21.34 -4.86 18.85
N PHE A 93 20.91 -5.49 17.75
CA PHE A 93 21.68 -5.54 16.50
C PHE A 93 21.66 -4.17 15.81
N LYS A 94 22.86 -3.67 15.45
CA LYS A 94 23.08 -2.35 14.83
C LYS A 94 23.58 -2.40 13.39
N GLY A 95 23.76 -3.60 12.83
CA GLY A 95 24.14 -3.74 11.42
C GLY A 95 23.03 -3.26 10.48
N SER A 96 23.40 -3.04 9.23
CA SER A 96 22.49 -2.66 8.15
C SER A 96 22.76 -3.51 6.90
N GLY A 97 21.83 -3.48 5.94
CA GLY A 97 21.91 -4.22 4.67
C GLY A 97 20.63 -4.97 4.36
N ASP A 98 20.69 -5.77 3.29
CA ASP A 98 19.55 -6.51 2.75
C ASP A 98 19.72 -8.02 2.92
N GLY A 99 18.61 -8.74 2.71
CA GLY A 99 18.61 -10.21 2.72
C GLY A 99 18.79 -10.84 4.10
N TYR A 100 18.52 -10.10 5.18
CA TYR A 100 18.52 -10.67 6.53
C TYR A 100 17.40 -11.70 6.69
N ARG A 101 17.64 -12.74 7.48
CA ARG A 101 16.64 -13.76 7.83
C ARG A 101 16.71 -14.11 9.31
N LEU A 102 15.55 -14.18 9.95
CA LEU A 102 15.41 -14.78 11.27
C LEU A 102 15.15 -16.29 11.14
N SER A 103 15.67 -17.07 12.08
CA SER A 103 15.40 -18.52 12.15
C SER A 103 15.20 -18.98 13.58
N VAL A 104 14.21 -19.85 13.80
CA VAL A 104 13.89 -20.54 15.06
C VAL A 104 13.64 -22.02 14.75
N GLY A 105 14.57 -22.91 15.10
CA GLY A 105 14.52 -24.30 14.62
C GLY A 105 14.43 -24.37 13.09
N ALA A 106 13.39 -25.02 12.57
CA ALA A 106 13.11 -25.09 11.13
C ALA A 106 12.36 -23.86 10.58
N ALA A 107 11.78 -23.02 11.44
CA ALA A 107 11.03 -21.84 11.03
C ALA A 107 11.99 -20.74 10.53
N GLN A 108 11.65 -20.12 9.41
CA GLN A 108 12.40 -18.99 8.84
C GLN A 108 11.48 -17.82 8.48
N SER A 109 12.00 -16.60 8.56
CA SER A 109 11.32 -15.43 8.03
C SER A 109 11.53 -15.30 6.52
N ARG A 110 10.66 -14.50 5.88
CA ARG A 110 10.97 -13.86 4.60
C ARG A 110 12.28 -13.05 4.73
N PRO A 111 13.05 -12.87 3.63
CA PRO A 111 14.20 -11.98 3.67
C PRO A 111 13.73 -10.54 3.90
N PHE A 112 14.49 -9.76 4.65
CA PHE A 112 14.14 -8.37 4.96
C PHE A 112 15.38 -7.47 5.02
N ALA A 113 15.15 -6.16 4.90
CA ALA A 113 16.19 -5.15 5.03
C ALA A 113 16.32 -4.65 6.48
N ILE A 114 17.52 -4.24 6.87
CA ILE A 114 17.77 -3.45 8.07
C ILE A 114 18.47 -2.16 7.62
N GLY A 115 17.82 -1.01 7.74
CA GLY A 115 18.33 0.22 7.11
C GLY A 115 17.71 1.51 7.63
N GLY A 116 18.17 2.67 7.15
CA GLY A 116 17.74 3.98 7.67
C GLY A 116 16.68 4.72 6.83
N ARG A 117 16.23 4.17 5.70
CA ARG A 117 15.36 4.89 4.74
C ARG A 117 14.30 3.99 4.08
N LEU A 118 13.81 2.98 4.82
CA LEU A 118 12.92 1.96 4.26
C LEU A 118 11.59 2.52 3.75
N TYR A 119 11.08 3.57 4.37
CA TYR A 119 9.78 4.17 4.04
C TYR A 119 9.88 5.33 3.03
N GLY A 120 11.07 5.56 2.46
CA GLY A 120 11.32 6.68 1.56
C GLY A 120 10.49 6.65 0.28
N ALA A 121 10.27 5.47 -0.30
CA ALA A 121 9.39 5.30 -1.46
C ALA A 121 7.91 5.29 -1.04
N LEU A 122 7.59 4.61 0.07
CA LEU A 122 6.22 4.45 0.56
C LEU A 122 5.49 5.79 0.75
N LYS A 123 6.17 6.83 1.24
CA LYS A 123 5.56 8.15 1.39
C LYS A 123 5.16 8.77 0.04
N ALA A 124 5.96 8.57 -1.00
CA ALA A 124 5.69 9.12 -2.33
C ALA A 124 4.53 8.35 -2.99
N ASP A 125 4.50 7.03 -2.82
CA ASP A 125 3.40 6.20 -3.29
C ASP A 125 2.08 6.52 -2.56
N ALA A 126 2.14 6.74 -1.24
CA ALA A 126 1.00 7.16 -0.44
C ALA A 126 0.44 8.53 -0.88
N LEU A 127 1.30 9.50 -1.21
CA LEU A 127 0.83 10.78 -1.76
C LEU A 127 0.25 10.61 -3.18
N GLY A 128 0.81 9.68 -3.96
CA GLY A 128 0.33 9.32 -5.30
C GLY A 128 -1.12 8.79 -5.32
N PHE A 129 -1.64 8.29 -4.19
CA PHE A 129 -3.06 7.95 -4.03
C PHE A 129 -3.95 9.17 -4.31
N PHE A 130 -3.67 10.32 -3.66
CA PHE A 130 -4.49 11.52 -3.81
C PHE A 130 -4.49 12.07 -5.23
N TYR A 131 -3.39 11.91 -5.96
CA TYR A 131 -3.35 12.27 -7.38
C TYR A 131 -4.23 11.34 -8.23
N GLN A 132 -4.09 10.02 -8.09
CA GLN A 132 -4.90 9.04 -8.84
C GLN A 132 -6.39 9.16 -8.55
N ASN A 133 -6.75 9.57 -7.34
CA ASN A 133 -8.13 9.77 -6.91
C ASN A 133 -8.71 11.14 -7.29
N ARG A 134 -7.99 12.04 -7.98
CA ARG A 134 -8.55 13.34 -8.40
C ARG A 134 -9.74 13.15 -9.36
N ALA A 135 -10.86 13.79 -9.04
CA ALA A 135 -12.04 13.84 -9.89
C ALA A 135 -11.93 14.99 -10.92
N SER A 136 -12.68 14.92 -12.01
CA SER A 136 -12.85 15.97 -13.00
C SER A 136 -11.58 16.45 -13.71
N ILE A 137 -10.49 15.69 -13.65
CA ILE A 137 -9.21 15.96 -14.32
C ILE A 137 -8.63 14.67 -14.91
N PRO A 138 -7.93 14.72 -16.05
CA PRO A 138 -7.20 13.57 -16.55
C PRO A 138 -6.14 13.11 -15.54
N ILE A 139 -5.99 11.80 -15.39
CA ILE A 139 -4.85 11.20 -14.70
C ILE A 139 -3.82 10.83 -15.77
N GLU A 140 -2.77 11.61 -15.84
CA GLU A 140 -1.74 11.45 -16.87
C GLU A 140 -0.73 10.35 -16.53
N ALA A 141 -0.34 9.57 -17.54
CA ALA A 141 0.59 8.44 -17.41
C ALA A 141 1.95 8.81 -16.82
N ARG A 142 2.43 10.05 -17.05
CA ARG A 142 3.73 10.53 -16.54
C ARG A 142 3.78 10.71 -15.01
N PHE A 143 2.64 10.76 -14.35
CA PHE A 143 2.51 11.04 -12.92
C PHE A 143 2.11 9.81 -12.09
N VAL A 144 1.79 8.69 -12.73
CA VAL A 144 1.41 7.43 -12.06
C VAL A 144 2.53 6.40 -12.11
N GLN A 145 2.47 5.41 -11.23
CA GLN A 145 3.50 4.36 -11.12
C GLN A 145 3.52 3.43 -12.33
N ARG A 146 2.37 3.24 -12.99
CA ARG A 146 2.24 2.42 -14.20
C ARG A 146 1.35 3.12 -15.23
N PRO A 147 1.68 3.08 -16.54
CA PRO A 147 0.90 3.77 -17.56
C PRO A 147 -0.57 3.34 -17.65
N ASP A 148 -0.90 2.10 -17.28
CA ASP A 148 -2.27 1.56 -17.28
C ASP A 148 -3.16 2.13 -16.15
N LEU A 149 -2.57 2.88 -15.21
CA LEU A 149 -3.31 3.63 -14.19
C LEU A 149 -3.73 5.03 -14.67
N ALA A 150 -3.28 5.45 -15.85
CA ALA A 150 -3.73 6.68 -16.48
C ALA A 150 -5.19 6.54 -16.94
N ARG A 151 -5.95 7.63 -16.86
CA ARG A 151 -7.35 7.65 -17.30
C ARG A 151 -7.79 9.05 -17.76
N PRO A 152 -8.80 9.15 -18.65
CA PRO A 152 -9.49 10.41 -18.92
C PRO A 152 -10.11 11.02 -17.65
N ALA A 153 -10.50 12.29 -17.75
CA ALA A 153 -11.26 12.96 -16.69
C ALA A 153 -12.61 12.26 -16.47
N GLY A 154 -12.88 11.83 -15.24
CA GLY A 154 -14.20 11.35 -14.83
C GLY A 154 -15.02 12.50 -14.25
N HIS A 155 -16.33 12.54 -14.50
CA HIS A 155 -17.24 13.58 -13.98
C HIS A 155 -16.73 15.00 -14.28
N ALA A 156 -16.58 15.35 -15.57
CA ALA A 156 -16.05 16.64 -16.02
C ALA A 156 -16.96 17.28 -17.09
N PRO A 157 -17.75 18.33 -16.77
CA PRO A 157 -17.92 18.91 -15.44
C PRO A 157 -18.78 18.02 -14.53
N ASP A 158 -18.57 18.14 -13.22
CA ASP A 158 -19.43 17.52 -12.21
C ASP A 158 -20.48 18.54 -11.75
N LYS A 159 -21.61 18.59 -12.47
CA LYS A 159 -22.72 19.49 -12.16
C LYS A 159 -23.87 18.72 -11.54
N VAL A 160 -24.24 19.11 -10.32
CA VAL A 160 -25.24 18.41 -9.52
C VAL A 160 -26.28 19.37 -8.96
N THR A 161 -27.37 18.83 -8.46
CA THR A 161 -28.36 19.50 -7.61
C THR A 161 -28.69 18.59 -6.43
N CYS A 162 -29.48 19.07 -5.47
CA CYS A 162 -29.95 18.24 -4.36
C CYS A 162 -30.75 17.04 -4.89
N PHE A 163 -30.60 15.90 -4.22
CA PHE A 163 -31.40 14.71 -4.53
C PHE A 163 -32.90 15.05 -4.49
N ASN A 164 -33.60 14.71 -5.57
CA ASN A 164 -34.98 15.11 -5.83
C ASN A 164 -35.91 13.91 -6.12
N LYS A 165 -35.56 12.74 -5.58
CA LYS A 165 -36.30 11.47 -5.77
C LYS A 165 -36.67 10.86 -4.42
N ALA A 166 -37.35 9.71 -4.44
CA ALA A 166 -37.53 8.89 -3.25
C ALA A 166 -36.21 8.21 -2.87
N ASP A 167 -35.84 8.25 -1.59
CA ASP A 167 -34.72 7.47 -1.08
C ASP A 167 -35.11 6.01 -0.79
N GLU A 168 -34.13 5.21 -0.32
CA GLU A 168 -34.32 3.79 0.00
C GLU A 168 -35.33 3.54 1.13
N ARG A 169 -35.67 4.58 1.92
CA ARG A 169 -36.69 4.53 2.98
C ARG A 169 -38.05 5.03 2.51
N GLY A 170 -38.17 5.39 1.22
CA GLY A 170 -39.40 5.91 0.61
C GLY A 170 -39.64 7.40 0.87
N GLN A 171 -38.71 8.12 1.49
CA GLN A 171 -38.86 9.57 1.68
C GLN A 171 -38.64 10.28 0.34
N VAL A 172 -39.62 11.07 -0.10
CA VAL A 172 -39.51 11.90 -1.30
C VAL A 172 -38.83 13.22 -0.94
N TRP A 173 -37.71 13.50 -1.58
CA TRP A 173 -36.95 14.73 -1.37
C TRP A 173 -37.36 15.78 -2.40
N ALA A 174 -37.63 17.01 -1.96
CA ALA A 174 -38.11 18.10 -2.83
C ALA A 174 -37.06 18.58 -3.86
N GLY A 175 -35.79 18.22 -3.66
CA GLY A 175 -34.69 18.76 -4.45
C GLY A 175 -34.39 20.23 -4.12
N CYS A 176 -33.59 20.85 -4.97
CA CYS A 176 -33.24 22.26 -4.90
C CYS A 176 -33.45 22.89 -6.28
N ASP A 177 -33.74 24.20 -6.32
CA ASP A 177 -33.93 24.98 -7.55
C ASP A 177 -32.62 25.52 -8.14
N TYR A 178 -31.49 25.15 -7.54
CA TYR A 178 -30.15 25.51 -7.99
C TYR A 178 -29.36 24.29 -8.46
N SER A 179 -28.29 24.55 -9.22
CA SER A 179 -27.26 23.57 -9.54
C SER A 179 -25.90 24.13 -9.16
N LEU A 180 -25.01 23.24 -8.72
CA LEU A 180 -23.64 23.55 -8.35
C LEU A 180 -22.69 22.83 -9.30
N ASP A 181 -21.69 23.54 -9.80
CA ASP A 181 -20.50 22.91 -10.35
C ASP A 181 -19.59 22.54 -9.18
N VAL A 182 -19.53 21.25 -8.89
CA VAL A 182 -18.73 20.67 -7.81
C VAL A 182 -17.53 19.93 -8.38
N SER A 183 -17.08 20.24 -9.60
CA SER A 183 -15.92 19.61 -10.22
C SER A 183 -14.68 19.65 -9.33
N ARG A 184 -13.77 18.69 -9.55
CA ARG A 184 -12.55 18.43 -8.75
C ARG A 184 -12.87 17.74 -7.42
N GLY A 185 -11.91 17.76 -6.49
CA GLY A 185 -11.89 16.95 -5.28
C GLY A 185 -11.33 15.56 -5.52
N TRP A 186 -11.56 14.66 -4.58
CA TRP A 186 -11.13 13.26 -4.64
C TRP A 186 -12.34 12.32 -4.63
N TYR A 187 -12.26 11.27 -5.45
CA TYR A 187 -13.06 10.07 -5.24
C TYR A 187 -12.62 9.41 -3.93
N ASP A 188 -13.59 9.12 -3.05
CA ASP A 188 -13.33 8.81 -1.65
C ASP A 188 -12.75 7.42 -1.43
N ALA A 189 -13.24 6.44 -2.18
CA ALA A 189 -12.82 5.05 -2.02
C ALA A 189 -12.79 4.33 -3.39
N GLY A 190 -13.32 3.10 -3.43
CA GLY A 190 -13.43 2.32 -4.67
C GLY A 190 -14.59 2.76 -5.57
N ASP A 191 -15.41 3.70 -5.12
CA ASP A 191 -16.50 4.34 -5.86
C ASP A 191 -16.12 5.76 -6.32
N HIS A 192 -17.07 6.46 -6.96
CA HIS A 192 -16.86 7.82 -7.48
C HIS A 192 -17.54 8.91 -6.63
N GLY A 193 -18.02 8.58 -5.43
CA GLY A 193 -18.54 9.53 -4.47
C GLY A 193 -17.47 10.46 -3.92
N LYS A 194 -17.90 11.66 -3.52
CA LYS A 194 -17.06 12.69 -2.89
C LYS A 194 -17.76 13.16 -1.62
N TYR A 195 -17.13 12.94 -0.47
CA TYR A 195 -17.78 13.14 0.83
C TYR A 195 -17.02 14.17 1.67
N VAL A 196 -17.70 15.23 2.09
CA VAL A 196 -17.09 16.30 2.90
C VAL A 196 -16.61 15.78 4.26
N VAL A 197 -17.34 14.86 4.89
CA VAL A 197 -17.00 14.34 6.21
C VAL A 197 -15.66 13.58 6.18
N ASN A 198 -15.52 12.60 5.29
CA ASN A 198 -14.29 11.80 5.19
C ASN A 198 -13.17 12.56 4.47
N GLY A 199 -13.51 13.39 3.47
CA GLY A 199 -12.58 14.32 2.85
C GLY A 199 -11.98 15.31 3.84
N GLY A 200 -12.77 15.75 4.84
CA GLY A 200 -12.34 16.66 5.90
C GLY A 200 -11.20 16.12 6.75
N ILE A 201 -11.32 14.88 7.27
CA ILE A 201 -10.22 14.27 8.05
C ILE A 201 -9.02 13.94 7.16
N SER A 202 -9.25 13.60 5.90
CA SER A 202 -8.18 13.32 4.93
C SER A 202 -7.34 14.55 4.65
N VAL A 203 -7.95 15.67 4.26
CA VAL A 203 -7.22 16.92 3.99
C VAL A 203 -6.57 17.48 5.27
N TRP A 204 -7.26 17.41 6.41
CA TRP A 204 -6.70 17.83 7.69
C TRP A 204 -5.43 17.05 8.03
N THR A 205 -5.41 15.74 7.78
CA THR A 205 -4.24 14.89 8.09
C THR A 205 -3.03 15.31 7.26
N LEU A 206 -3.20 15.64 5.97
CA LEU A 206 -2.12 16.11 5.10
C LEU A 206 -1.60 17.48 5.54
N LEU A 207 -2.51 18.43 5.81
CA LEU A 207 -2.17 19.76 6.30
C LEU A 207 -1.44 19.70 7.66
N ASN A 208 -1.96 18.90 8.60
CA ASN A 208 -1.35 18.71 9.91
C ASN A 208 0.02 18.03 9.82
N ALA A 209 0.24 17.10 8.86
CA ALA A 209 1.56 16.51 8.66
C ALA A 209 2.61 17.56 8.23
N HIS A 210 2.23 18.48 7.34
CA HIS A 210 3.06 19.63 6.96
C HIS A 210 3.32 20.56 8.14
N GLU A 211 2.26 21.02 8.82
CA GLU A 211 2.34 21.94 9.95
C GLU A 211 3.17 21.37 11.11
N ARG A 212 2.91 20.12 11.50
CA ARG A 212 3.66 19.44 12.56
C ARG A 212 5.15 19.32 12.22
N ALA A 213 5.49 19.05 10.95
CA ALA A 213 6.88 18.98 10.53
C ALA A 213 7.57 20.35 10.66
N ALA A 214 6.88 21.45 10.35
CA ALA A 214 7.36 22.80 10.54
C ALA A 214 7.56 23.14 12.03
N VAL A 215 6.53 22.94 12.86
CA VAL A 215 6.58 23.24 14.30
C VAL A 215 7.68 22.46 15.03
N LEU A 216 7.89 21.20 14.65
CA LEU A 216 8.93 20.35 15.26
C LEU A 216 10.32 20.51 14.64
N GLY A 217 10.52 21.44 13.69
CA GLY A 217 11.80 21.64 13.00
C GLY A 217 12.28 20.40 12.23
N LYS A 218 11.36 19.57 11.73
CA LYS A 218 11.68 18.34 10.99
C LYS A 218 11.98 18.65 9.53
N THR A 219 13.13 19.27 9.28
CA THR A 219 13.58 19.71 7.94
C THR A 219 13.61 18.58 6.91
N SER A 220 13.96 17.36 7.32
CA SER A 220 13.95 16.19 6.42
C SER A 220 12.54 15.77 5.99
N THR A 221 11.53 15.96 6.85
CA THR A 221 10.13 15.72 6.52
C THR A 221 9.60 16.80 5.57
N LEU A 222 9.90 18.07 5.83
CA LEU A 222 9.51 19.16 4.93
C LEU A 222 10.17 18.99 3.54
N ALA A 223 11.47 18.71 3.51
CA ALA A 223 12.21 18.46 2.27
C ALA A 223 11.71 17.24 1.50
N ALA A 224 11.03 16.30 2.16
CA ALA A 224 10.42 15.14 1.50
C ALA A 224 9.21 15.49 0.64
N PHE A 225 8.56 16.62 0.93
CA PHE A 225 7.35 17.09 0.27
C PHE A 225 7.51 18.50 -0.33
N ALA A 226 8.74 19.01 -0.40
CA ALA A 226 9.00 20.28 -1.06
C ALA A 226 8.57 20.25 -2.54
N ASP A 227 8.49 21.43 -3.16
CA ASP A 227 8.26 21.59 -4.60
C ASP A 227 9.19 20.66 -5.41
N GLY A 228 8.63 19.96 -6.39
CA GLY A 228 9.37 19.03 -7.27
C GLY A 228 9.62 17.63 -6.70
N ARG A 229 9.00 17.26 -5.57
CA ARG A 229 9.16 15.93 -4.94
C ARG A 229 8.04 14.95 -5.28
N GLY A 230 6.84 15.47 -5.50
CA GLY A 230 5.64 14.76 -5.89
C GLY A 230 5.62 14.45 -7.38
N ARG A 231 4.94 13.35 -7.72
CA ARG A 231 4.58 13.02 -9.10
C ARG A 231 3.21 13.60 -9.40
N ILE A 232 3.13 14.93 -9.46
CA ILE A 232 1.90 15.69 -9.70
C ILE A 232 2.15 16.81 -10.71
N PRO A 233 1.12 17.29 -11.42
CA PRO A 233 1.23 18.41 -12.35
C PRO A 233 1.76 19.70 -11.72
N GLU A 234 1.53 19.90 -10.43
CA GLU A 234 1.85 21.12 -9.71
C GLU A 234 3.31 21.19 -9.19
N ASN A 235 4.14 20.18 -9.47
CA ASN A 235 5.46 20.01 -8.86
C ASN A 235 6.58 20.97 -9.31
N ALA A 236 6.21 22.15 -9.80
CA ALA A 236 7.13 23.21 -10.17
C ALA A 236 6.48 24.58 -9.97
N ASN A 237 5.64 24.72 -8.94
CA ASN A 237 4.85 25.93 -8.69
C ASN A 237 5.36 26.76 -7.48
N GLY A 238 6.47 26.36 -6.87
CA GLY A 238 7.04 27.02 -5.68
C GLY A 238 6.31 26.70 -4.37
N VAL A 239 5.36 25.76 -4.38
CA VAL A 239 4.61 25.32 -3.21
C VAL A 239 5.03 23.89 -2.86
N SER A 240 4.98 23.54 -1.57
CA SER A 240 5.14 22.15 -1.14
C SER A 240 4.13 21.26 -1.87
N ASP A 241 4.56 20.16 -2.48
CA ASP A 241 3.70 19.22 -3.22
C ASP A 241 2.66 18.50 -2.35
N LEU A 242 2.77 18.60 -1.03
CA LEU A 242 1.74 18.17 -0.07
C LEU A 242 0.56 19.16 0.07
N LEU A 243 0.72 20.41 -0.39
CA LEU A 243 -0.25 21.52 -0.28
C LEU A 243 -0.85 21.86 -1.65
#